data_AF-K5VJ26-F1
#
_entry.id   AF-K5VJ26-F1
#
_cell.length_a   1.000
_cell.length_b   1.000
_cell.length_c   1.000
_cell.angle_alpha   90.00
_cell.angle_beta   90.00
_cell.angle_gamma   90.00
#
_symmetry.space_group_name_H-M   'P 1'
#
loop_
_entity.id
_entity.type
_entity.pdbx_description
1 polymer ?
#
loop_
_entity_poly.entity_id
_entity_poly.type
_entity_poly.pdbx_seq_one_letter_code
_entity_poly.pdbx_strand_id
1 'polypeptide(L)'
;MNSTPEANINSISRPEPSAPRSLQNLTILSFNARKSWETTSIVLDKCAGYVDIIMFQEPGWKGVRRQPSTRNKEGDVACGPPLHNSWRPFTEAFDNRDEDRAARRVLTYINRRLDVFKPQLRSDIIKHRDASIVTLHFPQPRRGIPHEFNILNVYNDGETHAAVHELRRISETLPRISLCAGDFNIQDRTWDEGAANQIRPSSPFMRLQELFTDLEIQYVHPVNRGTPTRIPDDENSRASVIDLVAASAALINQEGFHYKIKVDDRERWGSDHWPLQIEVPILGCEPEMRCKRKIEAWSEEEDDYVTQICGDLGRMTENVSESAEELETIMGRVSTAFERAWEAYSEERKPSRHGKKWWNENCKKAYQEMGENGGPRNREMRNKMRKTLRVARRQYFDKQIHNMASDRKRPWDLMPWTRERKMPAVEAILDSKGNSCNTEEKLFETLHNTYNAADNREV
;
A
#
# COMPACT_ATOMS: atom_id res chain seq x y z
N MET A 1 52.56 32.92 -0.82
CA MET A 1 52.04 32.27 0.40
C MET A 1 50.57 32.63 0.47
N ASN A 2 49.74 31.76 -0.10
CA ASN A 2 48.31 31.99 -0.27
C ASN A 2 47.56 31.38 0.91
N SER A 3 46.94 32.23 1.71
CA SER A 3 46.08 31.88 2.83
C SER A 3 44.68 31.55 2.31
N THR A 4 44.28 30.31 2.51
CA THR A 4 42.93 29.76 2.27
C THR A 4 41.87 30.48 3.11
N PRO A 5 40.70 30.85 2.55
CA PRO A 5 39.49 31.07 3.32
C PRO A 5 38.63 29.80 3.33
N GLU A 6 38.25 29.38 4.54
CA GLU A 6 37.33 28.28 4.84
C GLU A 6 35.98 28.48 4.13
N ALA A 7 35.62 27.55 3.24
CA ALA A 7 34.31 27.51 2.62
C ALA A 7 33.31 26.83 3.56
N ASN A 8 32.23 27.56 3.87
CA ASN A 8 31.07 27.16 4.65
C ASN A 8 30.50 25.79 4.24
N ILE A 9 30.80 24.76 5.02
CA ILE A 9 30.02 23.52 5.09
C ILE A 9 28.82 23.82 5.98
N ASN A 10 27.64 24.08 5.41
CA ASN A 10 26.31 23.74 5.96
C ASN A 10 25.17 24.43 5.19
N SER A 11 24.80 23.85 4.05
CA SER A 11 23.42 23.98 3.55
C SER A 11 23.05 22.73 2.77
N ILE A 12 22.89 21.60 3.47
CA ILE A 12 22.13 20.46 2.93
C ILE A 12 20.67 20.89 2.94
N SER A 13 20.23 21.52 1.86
CA SER A 13 18.81 21.75 1.58
C SER A 13 18.12 20.39 1.53
N ARG A 14 17.21 20.14 2.48
CA ARG A 14 16.24 19.06 2.32
C ARG A 14 15.44 19.37 1.05
N PRO A 15 15.26 18.42 0.12
CA PRO A 15 14.40 18.65 -1.03
C PRO A 15 13.00 19.03 -0.54
N GLU A 16 12.46 20.12 -1.06
CA GLU A 16 11.09 20.49 -0.79
C GLU A 16 10.16 19.36 -1.25
N PRO A 17 9.11 19.03 -0.47
CA PRO A 17 8.13 18.04 -0.90
C PRO A 17 7.42 18.56 -2.16
N SER A 18 7.65 17.88 -3.29
CA SER A 18 6.96 18.11 -4.55
C SER A 18 5.45 18.09 -4.34
N ALA A 19 4.74 19.01 -5.02
CA ALA A 19 3.28 19.02 -5.07
C ALA A 19 2.71 17.61 -5.36
N PRO A 20 1.53 17.25 -4.83
CA PRO A 20 0.94 15.94 -5.09
C PRO A 20 0.75 15.74 -6.60
N ARG A 21 1.51 14.80 -7.17
CA ARG A 21 1.38 14.37 -8.58
C ARG A 21 -0.03 13.84 -8.80
N SER A 22 -0.72 14.36 -9.81
CA SER A 22 -2.02 13.84 -10.24
C SER A 22 -1.91 12.34 -10.56
N LEU A 23 -2.92 11.57 -10.20
CA LEU A 23 -2.95 10.11 -10.37
C LEU A 23 -3.49 9.80 -11.77
N GLN A 24 -2.83 10.34 -12.80
CA GLN A 24 -3.19 10.09 -14.19
C GLN A 24 -2.55 8.81 -14.72
N ASN A 25 -1.33 8.51 -14.27
CA ASN A 25 -0.59 7.30 -14.59
C ASN A 25 -0.06 6.68 -13.30
N LEU A 26 -0.08 5.36 -13.26
CA LEU A 26 0.50 4.52 -12.24
C LEU A 26 1.87 4.03 -12.72
N THR A 27 2.92 4.44 -12.03
CA THR A 27 4.30 4.07 -12.35
C THR A 27 4.72 2.86 -11.53
N ILE A 28 4.88 1.69 -12.16
CA ILE A 28 5.30 0.44 -11.50
C ILE A 28 6.76 0.15 -11.82
N LEU A 29 7.53 -0.31 -10.83
CA LEU A 29 8.89 -0.77 -10.99
C LEU A 29 8.95 -2.28 -10.72
N SER A 30 9.40 -3.11 -11.67
CA SER A 30 9.75 -4.52 -11.42
C SER A 30 11.26 -4.66 -11.36
N PHE A 31 11.80 -5.31 -10.33
CA PHE A 31 13.23 -5.35 -10.11
C PHE A 31 13.70 -6.54 -9.27
N ASN A 32 14.60 -7.35 -9.81
CA ASN A 32 15.29 -8.38 -9.05
C ASN A 32 16.40 -7.74 -8.18
N ALA A 33 16.27 -7.86 -6.86
CA ALA A 33 17.18 -7.27 -5.88
C ALA A 33 18.30 -8.22 -5.41
N ARG A 34 18.39 -9.45 -5.93
CA ARG A 34 19.45 -10.42 -5.64
C ARG A 34 19.71 -10.64 -4.15
N LYS A 35 18.63 -10.74 -3.37
CA LYS A 35 18.61 -10.95 -1.92
C LYS A 35 19.30 -9.84 -1.11
N SER A 36 19.54 -8.67 -1.74
CA SER A 36 20.22 -7.54 -1.10
C SER A 36 19.24 -6.65 -0.34
N TRP A 37 19.38 -6.62 0.99
CA TRP A 37 18.59 -5.77 1.87
C TRP A 37 18.84 -4.29 1.60
N GLU A 38 20.11 -3.95 1.37
CA GLU A 38 20.61 -2.63 1.10
C GLU A 38 20.01 -2.09 -0.20
N THR A 39 20.00 -2.92 -1.24
CA THR A 39 19.39 -2.58 -2.55
C THR A 39 17.89 -2.32 -2.39
N THR A 40 17.15 -3.23 -1.75
CA THR A 40 15.71 -3.01 -1.47
C THR A 40 15.48 -1.70 -0.72
N SER A 41 16.29 -1.39 0.29
CA SER A 41 16.17 -0.16 1.10
C SER A 41 16.46 1.10 0.29
N ILE A 42 17.52 1.12 -0.51
CA ILE A 42 17.90 2.25 -1.35
C ILE A 42 16.81 2.56 -2.39
N VAL A 43 16.27 1.53 -3.03
CA VAL A 43 15.20 1.67 -4.02
C VAL A 43 13.97 2.33 -3.38
N LEU A 44 13.57 1.90 -2.19
CA LEU A 44 12.43 2.50 -1.48
C LEU A 44 12.62 4.00 -1.25
N ASP A 45 13.80 4.43 -0.81
CA ASP A 45 14.11 5.84 -0.56
C ASP A 45 14.13 6.66 -1.87
N LYS A 46 14.77 6.13 -2.91
CA LYS A 46 14.92 6.83 -4.20
C LYS A 46 13.62 6.93 -4.97
N CYS A 47 12.80 5.88 -4.94
CA CYS A 47 11.59 5.78 -5.76
C CYS A 47 10.35 6.39 -5.11
N ALA A 48 10.38 6.71 -3.81
CA ALA A 48 9.22 7.20 -3.04
C ALA A 48 8.51 8.43 -3.64
N GLY A 49 9.22 9.25 -4.41
CA GLY A 49 8.70 10.48 -5.00
C GLY A 49 8.05 10.31 -6.38
N TYR A 50 8.32 9.22 -7.11
CA TYR A 50 7.90 9.10 -8.51
C TYR A 50 7.39 7.71 -8.92
N VAL A 51 7.52 6.69 -8.07
CA VAL A 51 6.99 5.33 -8.29
C VAL A 51 5.81 5.07 -7.37
N ASP A 52 4.85 4.32 -7.88
CA ASP A 52 3.62 3.92 -7.21
C ASP A 52 3.68 2.54 -6.60
N ILE A 53 4.24 1.58 -7.33
CA ILE A 53 4.32 0.18 -6.94
C ILE A 53 5.70 -0.33 -7.27
N ILE A 54 6.31 -1.10 -6.37
CA ILE A 54 7.57 -1.79 -6.62
C ILE A 54 7.35 -3.28 -6.42
N MET A 55 7.64 -4.07 -7.44
CA MET A 55 7.62 -5.53 -7.42
C MET A 55 9.07 -6.01 -7.35
N PHE A 56 9.49 -6.46 -6.19
CA PHE A 56 10.79 -7.08 -6.01
C PHE A 56 10.72 -8.57 -6.28
N GLN A 57 11.73 -9.06 -7.00
CA GLN A 57 12.13 -10.46 -7.03
C GLN A 57 13.41 -10.61 -6.23
N GLU A 58 13.58 -11.78 -5.59
CA GLU A 58 14.63 -12.05 -4.61
C GLU A 58 14.88 -10.87 -3.63
N PRO A 59 13.89 -10.42 -2.85
CA PRO A 59 14.12 -9.37 -1.87
C PRO A 59 15.10 -9.82 -0.78
N GLY A 60 15.87 -8.87 -0.23
CA GLY A 60 16.64 -9.13 0.98
C GLY A 60 15.75 -9.21 2.21
N TRP A 61 16.03 -10.16 3.10
CA TRP A 61 15.33 -10.34 4.38
C TRP A 61 16.32 -10.21 5.53
N LYS A 62 15.97 -9.42 6.55
CA LYS A 62 16.81 -9.20 7.73
C LYS A 62 15.99 -9.33 9.00
N GLY A 63 16.64 -9.75 10.09
CA GLY A 63 16.04 -9.77 11.42
C GLY A 63 15.66 -8.35 11.85
N VAL A 64 14.36 -8.08 11.94
CA VAL A 64 13.82 -6.75 12.27
C VAL A 64 13.67 -6.58 13.79
N ARG A 65 13.37 -7.67 14.51
CA ARG A 65 13.15 -7.64 15.97
C ARG A 65 13.29 -9.05 16.59
N ARG A 66 13.55 -9.13 17.89
CA ARG A 66 13.29 -10.33 18.69
C ARG A 66 11.88 -10.30 19.31
N GLN A 67 11.06 -11.28 19.00
CA GLN A 67 9.73 -11.49 19.56
C GLN A 67 9.82 -12.41 20.78
N PRO A 68 9.06 -12.15 21.86
CA PRO A 68 9.00 -13.06 23.01
C PRO A 68 8.65 -14.48 22.55
N SER A 69 9.45 -15.47 22.97
CA SER A 69 9.29 -16.86 22.57
C SER A 69 9.11 -17.73 23.81
N THR A 70 8.22 -18.71 23.73
CA THR A 70 8.07 -19.73 24.78
C THR A 70 9.24 -20.70 24.81
N ARG A 71 10.06 -20.74 23.74
CA ARG A 71 11.21 -21.64 23.59
C ARG A 71 12.54 -20.93 23.81
N ASN A 72 12.62 -19.62 23.52
CA ASN A 72 13.84 -18.83 23.66
C ASN A 72 13.66 -17.65 24.63
N LYS A 73 14.44 -17.66 25.73
CA LYS A 73 14.42 -16.60 26.75
C LYS A 73 14.85 -15.23 26.21
N GLU A 74 15.65 -15.19 25.15
CA GLU A 74 16.06 -13.95 24.48
C GLU A 74 15.07 -13.49 23.40
N GLY A 75 14.05 -14.30 23.12
CA GLY A 75 13.11 -14.10 22.04
C GLY A 75 13.62 -14.55 20.67
N ASP A 76 12.68 -14.92 19.81
CA ASP A 76 12.94 -15.38 18.44
C ASP A 76 13.11 -14.20 17.49
N VAL A 77 14.10 -14.26 16.60
CA VAL A 77 14.33 -13.21 15.60
C VAL A 77 13.23 -13.27 14.53
N ALA A 78 12.37 -12.27 14.50
CA ALA A 78 11.41 -12.03 13.43
C ALA A 78 12.13 -11.36 12.25
N CYS A 79 12.19 -12.06 11.13
CA CYS A 79 12.63 -11.52 9.85
C CYS A 79 11.47 -10.79 9.16
N GLY A 80 11.78 -9.74 8.42
CA GLY A 80 10.76 -8.98 7.68
C GLY A 80 11.42 -8.01 6.72
N PRO A 81 10.65 -7.37 5.83
CA PRO A 81 11.18 -6.50 4.78
C PRO A 81 11.52 -5.08 5.29
N PRO A 82 12.29 -4.27 4.54
CA PRO A 82 12.58 -2.89 4.94
C PRO A 82 11.31 -2.04 5.07
N LEU A 83 11.13 -1.36 6.21
CA LEU A 83 9.96 -0.49 6.41
C LEU A 83 10.28 0.95 6.04
N HIS A 84 9.43 1.57 5.22
CA HIS A 84 9.56 2.97 4.81
C HIS A 84 8.24 3.73 4.97
N ASN A 85 8.31 5.04 5.25
CA ASN A 85 7.14 5.86 5.60
C ASN A 85 6.17 6.09 4.43
N SER A 86 6.65 6.07 3.20
CA SER A 86 5.81 6.21 2.00
C SER A 86 5.27 4.89 1.49
N TRP A 87 5.80 3.76 1.95
CA TRP A 87 5.52 2.45 1.38
C TRP A 87 4.79 1.54 2.37
N ARG A 88 4.04 0.58 1.83
CA ARG A 88 3.45 -0.52 2.57
C ARG A 88 3.89 -1.83 1.89
N PRO A 89 4.57 -2.74 2.60
CA PRO A 89 4.91 -4.06 2.07
C PRO A 89 3.67 -4.96 2.03
N PHE A 90 3.50 -5.68 0.92
CA PHE A 90 2.50 -6.72 0.68
C PHE A 90 3.25 -8.05 0.54
N THR A 91 3.31 -8.78 1.66
CA THR A 91 3.92 -10.10 1.76
C THR A 91 3.30 -10.82 2.95
N GLU A 92 3.17 -12.15 2.84
CA GLU A 92 2.68 -12.99 3.93
C GLU A 92 3.73 -13.07 5.06
N ALA A 93 3.27 -13.38 6.27
CA ALA A 93 4.17 -13.65 7.37
C ALA A 93 4.90 -15.00 7.15
N PHE A 94 6.23 -14.97 7.18
CA PHE A 94 7.10 -16.14 7.01
C PHE A 94 7.98 -16.38 8.25
N ASP A 95 8.43 -17.61 8.46
CA ASP A 95 9.41 -17.99 9.48
C ASP A 95 10.53 -18.78 8.80
N ASN A 96 11.74 -18.24 8.79
CA ASN A 96 12.90 -18.87 8.14
C ASN A 96 13.31 -20.20 8.76
N ARG A 97 12.74 -20.57 9.92
CA ARG A 97 13.00 -21.85 10.60
C ARG A 97 12.02 -22.94 10.18
N ASP A 98 10.99 -22.58 9.44
CA ASP A 98 9.92 -23.45 9.00
C ASP A 98 9.95 -23.49 7.47
N GLU A 99 10.26 -24.67 6.90
CA GLU A 99 10.36 -24.83 5.44
C GLU A 99 9.04 -24.53 4.74
N ASP A 100 7.90 -24.85 5.37
CA ASP A 100 6.56 -24.56 4.87
C ASP A 100 6.23 -23.07 4.93
N ARG A 101 6.98 -22.31 5.73
CA ARG A 101 6.87 -20.85 5.86
C ARG A 101 8.18 -20.15 5.49
N ALA A 102 8.91 -20.70 4.52
CA ALA A 102 10.16 -20.12 4.07
C ALA A 102 9.99 -18.67 3.56
N ALA A 103 11.09 -17.92 3.58
CA ALA A 103 11.14 -16.57 3.07
C ALA A 103 10.66 -16.50 1.62
N ARG A 104 9.76 -15.55 1.34
CA ARG A 104 9.23 -15.35 -0.01
C ARG A 104 10.32 -14.80 -0.93
N ARG A 105 10.32 -15.24 -2.18
CA ARG A 105 11.22 -14.72 -3.23
C ARG A 105 10.60 -13.59 -4.03
N VAL A 106 9.38 -13.17 -3.67
CA VAL A 106 8.70 -12.00 -4.23
C VAL A 106 8.17 -11.12 -3.10
N LEU A 107 8.20 -9.81 -3.33
CA LEU A 107 7.69 -8.80 -2.40
C LEU A 107 7.17 -7.60 -3.18
N THR A 108 5.93 -7.19 -2.92
CA THR A 108 5.34 -6.02 -3.56
C THR A 108 5.20 -4.88 -2.56
N TYR A 109 5.71 -3.70 -2.87
CA TYR A 109 5.43 -2.48 -2.13
C TYR A 109 4.45 -1.61 -2.87
N ILE A 110 3.49 -1.07 -2.13
CA ILE A 110 2.55 -0.09 -2.66
C ILE A 110 2.75 1.22 -1.91
N ASN A 111 2.83 2.31 -2.68
CA ASN A 111 2.92 3.64 -2.13
C ASN A 111 1.60 3.96 -1.41
N ARG A 112 1.68 4.49 -0.19
CA ARG A 112 0.50 4.80 0.64
C ARG A 112 -0.46 5.81 -0.02
N ARG A 113 -0.01 6.53 -1.05
CA ARG A 113 -0.91 7.37 -1.86
C ARG A 113 -1.99 6.55 -2.59
N LEU A 114 -1.75 5.26 -2.82
CA LEU A 114 -2.68 4.31 -3.42
C LEU A 114 -3.58 3.61 -2.40
N ASP A 115 -3.51 3.94 -1.10
CA ASP A 115 -4.38 3.35 -0.06
C ASP A 115 -5.87 3.55 -0.38
N VAL A 116 -6.19 4.58 -1.17
CA VAL A 116 -7.54 4.87 -1.65
C VAL A 116 -8.11 3.78 -2.58
N PHE A 117 -7.24 3.04 -3.28
CA PHE A 117 -7.61 1.90 -4.11
C PHE A 117 -7.69 0.58 -3.33
N LYS A 118 -7.66 0.64 -1.99
CA LYS A 118 -7.77 -0.52 -1.09
C LYS A 118 -6.95 -1.73 -1.57
N PRO A 119 -5.62 -1.58 -1.68
CA PRO A 119 -4.75 -2.66 -2.12
C PRO A 119 -4.86 -3.87 -1.17
N GLN A 120 -4.96 -5.08 -1.73
CA GLN A 120 -5.10 -6.33 -0.98
C GLN A 120 -4.12 -7.39 -1.51
N LEU A 121 -3.44 -8.10 -0.60
CA LEU A 121 -2.65 -9.28 -0.94
C LEU A 121 -3.58 -10.49 -1.07
N ARG A 122 -3.54 -11.18 -2.21
CA ARG A 122 -4.38 -12.35 -2.50
C ARG A 122 -3.72 -13.67 -2.10
N SER A 123 -3.29 -13.74 -0.83
CA SER A 123 -2.77 -14.97 -0.19
C SER A 123 -3.83 -16.07 -0.07
N ASP A 124 -5.10 -15.72 -0.27
CA ASP A 124 -6.23 -16.64 -0.34
C ASP A 124 -6.19 -17.54 -1.57
N ILE A 125 -5.61 -17.05 -2.67
CA ILE A 125 -5.52 -17.79 -3.93
C ILE A 125 -4.13 -18.39 -4.11
N ILE A 126 -3.08 -17.61 -3.89
CA ILE A 126 -1.70 -18.03 -4.15
C ILE A 126 -0.86 -18.00 -2.87
N LYS A 127 -0.48 -19.20 -2.41
CA LYS A 127 0.44 -19.40 -1.28
C LYS A 127 1.76 -20.00 -1.75
N HIS A 128 2.33 -19.43 -2.81
CA HIS A 128 3.60 -19.87 -3.36
C HIS A 128 4.74 -18.93 -2.92
N ARG A 129 5.95 -19.46 -2.73
CA ARG A 129 7.09 -18.62 -2.31
C ARG A 129 7.58 -17.69 -3.41
N ASP A 130 7.37 -18.10 -4.66
CA ASP A 130 7.95 -17.51 -5.86
C ASP A 130 6.93 -16.68 -6.67
N ALA A 131 5.70 -16.51 -6.17
CA ALA A 131 4.68 -15.70 -6.84
C ALA A 131 3.72 -15.05 -5.83
N SER A 132 3.24 -13.84 -6.14
CA SER A 132 2.29 -13.12 -5.31
C SER A 132 1.35 -12.27 -6.16
N ILE A 133 0.10 -12.15 -5.72
CA ILE A 133 -0.92 -11.34 -6.39
C ILE A 133 -1.36 -10.23 -5.47
N VAL A 134 -1.39 -9.00 -6.00
CA VAL A 134 -1.96 -7.85 -5.32
C VAL A 134 -3.05 -7.25 -6.17
N THR A 135 -4.22 -7.05 -5.58
CA THR A 135 -5.39 -6.46 -6.24
C THR A 135 -5.54 -5.00 -5.81
N LEU A 136 -5.73 -4.10 -6.79
CA LEU A 136 -6.20 -2.74 -6.57
C LEU A 136 -7.69 -2.65 -6.94
N HIS A 137 -8.49 -2.03 -6.09
CA HIS A 137 -9.92 -1.82 -6.29
C HIS A 137 -10.20 -0.40 -6.79
N PHE A 138 -10.69 -0.28 -8.02
CA PHE A 138 -11.05 0.97 -8.65
C PHE A 138 -12.56 1.23 -8.51
N PRO A 139 -12.99 2.25 -7.72
CA PRO A 139 -14.40 2.45 -7.37
C PRO A 139 -15.29 2.84 -8.56
N GLN A 140 -14.71 3.44 -9.61
CA GLN A 140 -15.40 3.74 -10.87
C GLN A 140 -14.48 3.35 -12.04
N PRO A 141 -14.54 2.11 -12.54
CA PRO A 141 -13.73 1.69 -13.67
C PRO A 141 -14.15 2.47 -14.92
N ARG A 142 -13.19 3.15 -15.57
CA ARG A 142 -13.40 3.79 -16.88
C ARG A 142 -12.32 3.30 -17.85
N ARG A 143 -12.74 2.93 -19.07
CA ARG A 143 -11.94 2.48 -20.24
C ARG A 143 -10.69 1.64 -19.91
N GLY A 144 -10.80 0.32 -20.09
CA GLY A 144 -9.65 -0.59 -20.09
C GLY A 144 -9.19 -1.08 -18.71
N ILE A 145 -9.47 -0.32 -17.65
CA ILE A 145 -9.17 -0.74 -16.27
C ILE A 145 -10.39 -1.48 -15.67
N PRO A 146 -10.23 -2.76 -15.27
CA PRO A 146 -11.27 -3.48 -14.53
C PRO A 146 -11.47 -2.88 -13.12
N HIS A 147 -12.63 -3.17 -12.53
CA HIS A 147 -12.89 -2.83 -11.12
C HIS A 147 -11.80 -3.40 -10.18
N GLU A 148 -11.31 -4.59 -10.50
CA GLU A 148 -10.19 -5.24 -9.83
C GLU A 148 -8.99 -5.32 -10.76
N PHE A 149 -7.95 -4.53 -10.47
CA PHE A 149 -6.69 -4.56 -11.20
C PHE A 149 -5.71 -5.50 -10.50
N ASN A 150 -5.57 -6.71 -11.02
CA ASN A 150 -4.74 -7.77 -10.44
C ASN A 150 -3.32 -7.72 -11.02
N ILE A 151 -2.35 -7.53 -10.13
CA ILE A 151 -0.92 -7.46 -10.43
C ILE A 151 -0.25 -8.73 -9.90
N LEU A 152 0.35 -9.50 -10.81
CA LEU A 152 1.08 -10.72 -10.52
C LEU A 152 2.59 -10.47 -10.57
N ASN A 153 3.26 -10.65 -9.43
CA ASN A 153 4.72 -10.60 -9.31
C ASN A 153 5.26 -12.04 -9.29
N VAL A 154 6.18 -12.36 -10.19
CA VAL A 154 6.72 -13.72 -10.37
C VAL A 154 8.26 -13.72 -10.29
N TYR A 155 8.80 -14.71 -9.59
CA TYR A 155 10.20 -15.10 -9.69
C TYR A 155 10.26 -16.57 -10.10
N ASN A 156 10.40 -16.87 -11.38
CA ASN A 156 10.53 -18.25 -11.82
C ASN A 156 12.00 -18.66 -11.72
N ASP A 157 12.32 -19.64 -10.88
CA ASP A 157 13.70 -20.10 -10.71
C ASP A 157 14.18 -20.83 -11.98
N GLY A 158 15.47 -20.72 -12.28
CA GLY A 158 16.06 -21.28 -13.50
C GLY A 158 16.23 -22.80 -13.52
N GLU A 159 16.04 -23.48 -12.39
CA GLU A 159 16.28 -24.92 -12.27
C GLU A 159 14.99 -25.74 -12.35
N THR A 160 14.00 -25.37 -11.55
CA THR A 160 12.75 -26.12 -11.38
C THR A 160 11.57 -25.47 -12.09
N HIS A 161 11.66 -24.17 -12.37
CA HIS A 161 10.55 -23.38 -12.92
C HIS A 161 9.23 -23.56 -12.14
N ALA A 162 9.33 -23.69 -10.82
CA ALA A 162 8.22 -24.08 -9.97
C ALA A 162 7.07 -23.07 -10.01
N ALA A 163 7.39 -21.78 -10.13
CA ALA A 163 6.39 -20.71 -10.19
C ALA A 163 5.44 -20.88 -11.40
N VAL A 164 5.99 -21.15 -12.59
CA VAL A 164 5.18 -21.35 -13.81
C VAL A 164 4.34 -22.62 -13.71
N HIS A 165 4.88 -23.70 -13.13
CA HIS A 165 4.13 -24.94 -12.90
C HIS A 165 2.94 -24.73 -11.96
N GLU A 166 3.17 -24.06 -10.83
CA GLU A 166 2.12 -23.82 -9.85
C GLU A 166 1.05 -22.89 -10.41
N LEU A 167 1.43 -21.78 -11.06
CA LEU A 167 0.49 -20.83 -11.66
C LEU A 167 -0.41 -21.50 -12.71
N ARG A 168 0.13 -22.43 -13.50
CA ARG A 168 -0.65 -23.19 -14.47
C ARG A 168 -1.60 -24.17 -13.78
N ARG A 169 -1.16 -24.83 -12.70
CA ARG A 169 -1.99 -25.76 -11.91
C ARG A 169 -3.23 -25.07 -11.34
N ILE A 170 -3.10 -23.79 -10.98
CA ILE A 170 -4.18 -23.00 -10.36
C ILE A 170 -4.83 -22.00 -11.32
N SER A 171 -4.55 -22.06 -12.62
CA SER A 171 -4.98 -21.04 -13.59
C SER A 171 -6.49 -20.83 -13.60
N GLU A 172 -7.27 -21.89 -13.48
CA GLU A 172 -8.74 -21.85 -13.42
C GLU A 172 -9.28 -21.12 -12.17
N THR A 173 -8.49 -21.06 -11.10
CA THR A 173 -8.86 -20.38 -9.83
C THR A 173 -8.31 -18.96 -9.74
N LEU A 174 -7.41 -18.58 -10.65
CA LEU A 174 -6.79 -17.27 -10.65
C LEU A 174 -7.80 -16.20 -11.11
N PRO A 175 -7.80 -15.02 -10.48
CA PRO A 175 -8.57 -13.89 -10.98
C PRO A 175 -7.96 -13.42 -12.29
N ARG A 176 -8.74 -12.69 -13.09
CA ARG A 176 -8.24 -12.13 -14.35
C ARG A 176 -7.04 -11.23 -14.11
N ILE A 177 -5.87 -11.64 -14.61
CA ILE A 177 -4.61 -10.94 -14.41
C ILE A 177 -4.55 -9.74 -15.37
N SER A 178 -4.35 -8.54 -14.81
CA SER A 178 -4.22 -7.32 -15.61
C SER A 178 -2.78 -7.09 -16.05
N LEU A 179 -1.83 -7.34 -15.13
CA LEU A 179 -0.41 -7.16 -15.34
C LEU A 179 0.36 -8.27 -14.63
N CYS A 180 1.31 -8.88 -15.33
CA CYS A 180 2.27 -9.84 -14.80
C CYS A 180 3.68 -9.36 -15.12
N ALA A 181 4.56 -9.31 -14.13
CA ALA A 181 5.97 -9.02 -14.39
C ALA A 181 6.89 -9.64 -13.35
N GLY A 182 8.14 -9.82 -13.75
CA GLY A 182 9.21 -10.28 -12.88
C GLY A 182 10.28 -11.02 -13.65
N ASP A 183 11.07 -11.81 -12.92
CA ASP A 183 12.20 -12.56 -13.45
C ASP A 183 11.74 -13.99 -13.77
N PHE A 184 11.75 -14.36 -15.04
CA PHE A 184 11.28 -15.66 -15.49
C PHE A 184 12.41 -16.70 -15.63
N ASN A 185 13.68 -16.29 -15.60
CA ASN A 185 14.84 -17.13 -15.91
C ASN A 185 14.68 -18.01 -17.18
N ILE A 186 13.92 -17.54 -18.18
CA ILE A 186 13.72 -18.23 -19.46
C ILE A 186 14.29 -17.37 -20.58
N GLN A 187 15.25 -17.92 -21.33
CA GLN A 187 15.85 -17.28 -22.50
C GLN A 187 15.25 -17.86 -23.78
N ASP A 188 14.67 -17.02 -24.64
CA ASP A 188 14.21 -17.43 -25.95
C ASP A 188 14.37 -16.30 -26.97
N ARG A 189 14.53 -16.67 -28.26
CA ARG A 189 14.66 -15.73 -29.37
C ARG A 189 13.51 -14.74 -29.51
N THR A 190 12.34 -15.07 -28.97
CA THR A 190 11.15 -14.21 -28.96
C THR A 190 11.41 -12.85 -28.30
N TRP A 191 12.26 -12.81 -27.27
CA TRP A 191 12.61 -11.57 -26.55
C TRP A 191 14.11 -11.31 -26.43
N ASP A 192 14.94 -12.30 -26.73
CA ASP A 192 16.39 -12.22 -26.69
C ASP A 192 16.99 -12.75 -28.00
N GLU A 193 17.27 -11.87 -28.96
CA GLU A 193 17.76 -12.24 -30.30
C GLU A 193 19.01 -13.15 -30.26
N GLY A 194 19.85 -13.00 -29.24
CA GLY A 194 21.07 -13.80 -29.03
C GLY A 194 20.84 -15.17 -28.41
N ALA A 195 19.62 -15.50 -27.99
CA ALA A 195 19.31 -16.77 -27.34
C ALA A 195 19.18 -17.94 -28.33
N ALA A 196 19.30 -19.16 -27.81
CA ALA A 196 18.92 -20.36 -28.53
C ALA A 196 17.39 -20.38 -28.69
N ASN A 197 16.91 -20.83 -29.85
CA ASN A 197 15.49 -21.01 -30.07
C ASN A 197 15.00 -22.24 -29.26
N GLN A 198 14.13 -22.01 -28.28
CA GLN A 198 13.61 -23.06 -27.40
C GLN A 198 12.24 -23.60 -27.85
N ILE A 199 11.80 -23.36 -29.09
CA ILE A 199 10.57 -23.93 -29.65
C ILE A 199 10.72 -25.46 -29.80
N ARG A 200 10.48 -26.18 -28.70
CA ARG A 200 10.39 -27.63 -28.59
C ARG A 200 9.26 -27.97 -27.63
N PRO A 201 8.50 -29.05 -27.87
CA PRO A 201 7.48 -29.51 -26.93
C PRO A 201 8.07 -29.69 -25.53
N SER A 202 7.34 -29.25 -24.50
CA SER A 202 7.75 -29.30 -23.08
C SER A 202 8.86 -28.34 -22.63
N SER A 203 9.38 -27.47 -23.50
CA SER A 203 10.38 -26.46 -23.10
C SER A 203 9.81 -25.46 -22.09
N PRO A 204 10.66 -24.84 -21.23
CA PRO A 204 10.22 -23.79 -20.32
C PRO A 204 9.51 -22.64 -21.04
N PHE A 205 10.00 -22.28 -22.24
CA PHE A 205 9.35 -21.30 -23.12
C PHE A 205 7.92 -21.69 -23.49
N MET A 206 7.70 -22.91 -23.99
CA MET A 206 6.35 -23.36 -24.37
C MET A 206 5.39 -23.36 -23.19
N ARG A 207 5.85 -23.80 -22.01
CA ARG A 207 5.03 -23.79 -20.79
C ARG A 207 4.66 -22.37 -20.35
N LEU A 208 5.57 -21.42 -20.52
CA LEU A 208 5.29 -20.01 -20.23
C LEU A 208 4.27 -19.42 -21.23
N GLN A 209 4.38 -19.75 -22.53
CA GLN A 209 3.40 -19.32 -23.54
C GLN A 209 2.00 -19.91 -23.29
N GLU A 210 1.94 -21.18 -22.90
CA GLU A 210 0.69 -21.84 -22.47
C GLU A 210 0.10 -21.12 -21.25
N LEU A 211 0.92 -20.81 -20.23
CA LEU A 211 0.46 -20.05 -19.06
C LEU A 211 -0.07 -18.65 -19.44
N PHE A 212 0.63 -17.92 -20.33
CA PHE A 212 0.14 -16.63 -20.80
C PHE A 212 -1.21 -16.74 -21.51
N THR A 213 -1.39 -17.80 -22.29
CA THR A 213 -2.66 -18.10 -22.95
C THR A 213 -3.76 -18.41 -21.91
N ASP A 214 -3.49 -19.26 -20.93
CA ASP A 214 -4.42 -19.63 -19.87
C ASP A 214 -4.84 -18.42 -19.01
N LEU A 215 -3.93 -17.47 -18.81
CA LEU A 215 -4.18 -16.22 -18.07
C LEU A 215 -4.76 -15.09 -18.94
N GLU A 216 -4.97 -15.32 -20.23
CA GLU A 216 -5.43 -14.31 -21.21
C GLU A 216 -4.54 -13.05 -21.26
N ILE A 217 -3.23 -13.21 -21.03
CA ILE A 217 -2.22 -12.13 -21.09
C ILE A 217 -1.24 -12.36 -22.23
N GLN A 218 -0.61 -11.30 -22.70
CA GLN A 218 0.36 -11.35 -23.79
C GLN A 218 1.65 -10.67 -23.38
N TYR A 219 2.78 -11.22 -23.84
CA TYR A 219 4.07 -10.58 -23.69
C TYR A 219 4.06 -9.19 -24.35
N VAL A 220 4.56 -8.20 -23.63
CA VAL A 220 4.69 -6.82 -24.09
C VAL A 220 6.16 -6.61 -24.46
N HIS A 221 6.44 -5.99 -25.59
CA HIS A 221 7.82 -5.59 -25.92
C HIS A 221 8.19 -4.26 -25.25
N PRO A 222 9.44 -4.09 -24.78
CA PRO A 222 9.87 -2.81 -24.20
C PRO A 222 10.00 -1.75 -25.29
N VAL A 223 9.89 -0.48 -24.90
CA VAL A 223 10.13 0.66 -25.80
C VAL A 223 11.56 0.62 -26.36
N ASN A 224 12.54 0.29 -25.51
CA ASN A 224 13.95 0.12 -25.89
C ASN A 224 14.31 -1.34 -26.17
N ARG A 225 13.79 -1.88 -27.29
CA ARG A 225 14.08 -3.26 -27.75
C ARG A 225 15.58 -3.53 -27.90
N GLY A 226 15.98 -4.79 -27.72
CA GLY A 226 17.38 -5.24 -27.79
C GLY A 226 18.22 -4.92 -26.54
N THR A 227 17.66 -4.22 -25.56
CA THR A 227 18.33 -3.95 -24.29
C THR A 227 18.24 -5.19 -23.38
N PRO A 228 19.35 -5.70 -22.83
CA PRO A 228 19.32 -6.81 -21.88
C PRO A 228 18.71 -6.39 -20.55
N THR A 229 18.04 -7.32 -19.86
CA THR A 229 17.50 -7.07 -18.52
C THR A 229 18.43 -7.56 -17.43
N ARG A 230 19.34 -8.48 -17.75
CA ARG A 230 20.40 -8.96 -16.85
C ARG A 230 21.77 -8.81 -17.52
N ILE A 231 22.71 -8.20 -16.79
CA ILE A 231 24.13 -8.15 -17.14
C ILE A 231 24.88 -8.96 -16.07
N PRO A 232 25.30 -10.19 -16.38
CA PRO A 232 26.00 -11.03 -15.41
C PRO A 232 27.32 -10.39 -14.96
N ASP A 233 27.73 -10.66 -13.73
CA ASP A 233 29.01 -10.19 -13.19
C ASP A 233 30.21 -10.92 -13.83
N ASP A 234 30.00 -12.12 -14.38
CA ASP A 234 31.01 -12.90 -15.08
C ASP A 234 31.16 -12.43 -16.53
N GLU A 235 32.37 -11.99 -16.90
CA GLU A 235 32.71 -11.50 -18.24
C GLU A 235 32.52 -12.55 -19.34
N ASN A 236 32.51 -13.85 -19.01
CA ASN A 236 32.28 -14.93 -19.96
C ASN A 236 30.79 -15.24 -20.18
N SER A 237 29.92 -14.68 -19.34
CA SER A 237 28.49 -14.89 -19.41
C SER A 237 27.83 -13.81 -20.28
N ARG A 238 26.92 -14.22 -21.17
CA ARG A 238 26.21 -13.30 -22.06
C ARG A 238 25.12 -12.55 -21.29
N ALA A 239 24.98 -11.25 -21.56
CA ALA A 239 23.80 -10.48 -21.14
C ALA A 239 22.52 -11.08 -21.75
N SER A 240 21.42 -11.06 -21.01
CA SER A 240 20.19 -11.76 -21.39
C SER A 240 18.93 -10.96 -21.07
N VAL A 241 17.85 -11.27 -21.78
CA VAL A 241 16.49 -10.79 -21.44
C VAL A 241 15.74 -11.93 -20.77
N ILE A 242 15.57 -11.83 -19.45
CA ILE A 242 14.88 -12.83 -18.62
C ILE A 242 13.82 -12.22 -17.71
N ASP A 243 13.85 -10.89 -17.53
CA ASP A 243 12.81 -10.16 -16.83
C ASP A 243 11.75 -9.71 -17.85
N LEU A 244 10.52 -10.16 -17.69
CA LEU A 244 9.46 -10.00 -18.69
C LEU A 244 8.27 -9.25 -18.12
N VAL A 245 7.52 -8.61 -19.01
CA VAL A 245 6.22 -7.99 -18.71
C VAL A 245 5.18 -8.60 -19.65
N ALA A 246 4.09 -9.10 -19.08
CA ALA A 246 2.91 -9.56 -19.79
C ALA A 246 1.67 -8.82 -19.27
N ALA A 247 0.73 -8.49 -20.16
CA ALA A 247 -0.45 -7.71 -19.81
C ALA A 247 -1.69 -8.21 -20.56
N SER A 248 -2.86 -7.90 -20.03
CA SER A 248 -4.12 -8.21 -20.72
C SER A 248 -4.23 -7.42 -22.02
N ALA A 249 -4.97 -7.95 -23.00
CA ALA A 249 -5.22 -7.25 -24.26
C ALA A 249 -5.88 -5.88 -24.06
N ALA A 250 -6.74 -5.75 -23.03
CA ALA A 250 -7.38 -4.49 -22.68
C ALA A 250 -6.36 -3.42 -22.25
N LEU A 251 -5.36 -3.82 -21.46
CA LEU A 251 -4.30 -2.91 -21.00
C LEU A 251 -3.32 -2.57 -22.13
N ILE A 252 -2.95 -3.55 -22.96
CA ILE A 252 -2.05 -3.35 -24.11
C ILE A 252 -2.62 -2.36 -25.12
N ASN A 253 -3.93 -2.41 -25.37
CA ASN A 253 -4.60 -1.52 -26.30
C ASN A 253 -4.89 -0.12 -25.72
N GLN A 254 -4.56 0.13 -24.45
CA GLN A 254 -4.80 1.41 -23.82
C GLN A 254 -3.70 2.41 -24.19
N GLU A 255 -4.10 3.57 -24.69
CA GLU A 255 -3.17 4.63 -25.07
C GLU A 255 -2.34 5.09 -23.86
N GLY A 256 -1.02 5.09 -24.02
CA GLY A 256 -0.06 5.47 -22.98
C GLY A 256 0.47 4.30 -22.15
N PHE A 257 -0.09 3.10 -22.27
CA PHE A 257 0.52 1.91 -21.67
C PHE A 257 1.83 1.56 -22.37
N HIS A 258 2.92 1.48 -21.61
CA HIS A 258 4.21 1.05 -22.11
C HIS A 258 5.12 0.67 -20.94
N TYR A 259 6.22 -0.02 -21.25
CA TYR A 259 7.30 -0.17 -20.30
C TYR A 259 8.67 -0.03 -20.97
N LYS A 260 9.67 0.28 -20.15
CA LYS A 260 11.06 0.45 -20.58
C LYS A 260 12.02 -0.13 -19.55
N ILE A 261 13.20 -0.51 -20.02
CA ILE A 261 14.30 -0.97 -19.18
C ILE A 261 15.12 0.27 -18.77
N LYS A 262 15.35 0.48 -17.48
CA LYS A 262 16.02 1.68 -16.95
C LYS A 262 17.54 1.60 -17.06
N VAL A 263 18.11 1.89 -18.23
CA VAL A 263 19.54 1.71 -18.57
C VAL A 263 20.58 2.65 -17.89
N ASP A 264 20.24 3.36 -16.80
CA ASP A 264 21.23 4.11 -16.01
C ASP A 264 21.87 3.23 -14.92
N ASP A 265 23.18 2.97 -14.99
CA ASP A 265 23.90 2.11 -14.01
C ASP A 265 23.71 2.55 -12.55
N ARG A 266 23.45 3.85 -12.31
CA ARG A 266 23.14 4.37 -10.98
C ARG A 266 21.82 3.85 -10.42
N GLU A 267 20.96 3.36 -11.31
CA GLU A 267 19.66 2.76 -11.04
C GLU A 267 19.72 1.22 -11.06
N ARG A 268 20.90 0.61 -11.26
CA ARG A 268 21.13 -0.83 -11.02
C ARG A 268 21.25 -1.15 -9.52
N TRP A 269 21.60 -0.15 -8.71
CA TRP A 269 21.74 -0.23 -7.24
C TRP A 269 22.49 -1.49 -6.73
N GLY A 270 23.49 -1.95 -7.49
CA GLY A 270 24.31 -3.12 -7.15
C GLY A 270 23.71 -4.48 -7.48
N SER A 271 22.50 -4.57 -8.05
CA SER A 271 21.96 -5.81 -8.64
C SER A 271 22.68 -6.11 -9.96
N ASP A 272 22.62 -7.33 -10.50
CA ASP A 272 23.00 -7.66 -11.89
C ASP A 272 21.84 -7.48 -12.88
N HIS A 273 20.65 -7.14 -12.38
CA HIS A 273 19.46 -6.85 -13.17
C HIS A 273 19.23 -5.35 -13.35
N TRP A 274 18.55 -5.02 -14.44
CA TRP A 274 18.05 -3.69 -14.75
C TRP A 274 16.59 -3.57 -14.33
N PRO A 275 16.17 -2.50 -13.63
CA PRO A 275 14.78 -2.30 -13.30
C PRO A 275 13.91 -2.09 -14.55
N LEU A 276 12.73 -2.71 -14.55
CA LEU A 276 11.68 -2.47 -15.54
C LEU A 276 10.74 -1.39 -15.01
N GLN A 277 10.60 -0.28 -15.73
CA GLN A 277 9.63 0.77 -15.43
C GLN A 277 8.42 0.62 -16.35
N ILE A 278 7.26 0.34 -15.76
CA ILE A 278 5.98 0.13 -16.43
C ILE A 278 5.08 1.34 -16.11
N GLU A 279 4.53 1.96 -17.13
CA GLU A 279 3.57 3.07 -16.98
C GLU A 279 2.18 2.58 -17.37
N VAL A 280 1.25 2.61 -16.41
CA VAL A 280 -0.14 2.20 -16.59
C VAL A 280 -1.03 3.45 -16.54
N PRO A 281 -1.69 3.84 -17.64
CA PRO A 281 -2.61 4.96 -17.65
C PRO A 281 -3.85 4.66 -16.82
N ILE A 282 -4.15 5.50 -15.82
CA ILE A 282 -5.31 5.38 -14.90
C ILE A 282 -6.24 6.60 -14.93
N LEU A 283 -6.17 7.40 -15.99
CA LEU A 283 -6.90 8.66 -16.15
C LEU A 283 -8.41 8.48 -15.91
N GLY A 284 -8.97 9.30 -15.03
CA GLY A 284 -10.41 9.29 -14.73
C GLY A 284 -10.86 8.17 -13.80
N CYS A 285 -9.94 7.31 -13.34
CA CYS A 285 -10.14 6.39 -12.22
C CYS A 285 -9.71 7.02 -10.89
N GLU A 286 -9.41 8.33 -10.88
CA GLU A 286 -9.16 9.06 -9.63
C GLU A 286 -10.39 8.91 -8.75
N PRO A 287 -10.24 8.32 -7.55
CA PRO A 287 -11.33 8.31 -6.61
C PRO A 287 -11.65 9.78 -6.31
N GLU A 288 -12.91 10.18 -6.46
CA GLU A 288 -13.36 11.40 -5.83
C GLU A 288 -12.84 11.33 -4.39
N MET A 289 -11.97 12.27 -4.01
CA MET A 289 -11.65 12.45 -2.60
C MET A 289 -12.97 12.85 -1.95
N ARG A 290 -13.78 11.86 -1.58
CA ARG A 290 -14.83 12.04 -0.60
C ARG A 290 -14.07 12.43 0.64
N CYS A 291 -13.96 13.73 0.86
CA CYS A 291 -13.48 14.24 2.11
C CYS A 291 -14.25 13.50 3.19
N LYS A 292 -13.52 12.87 4.10
CA LYS A 292 -14.17 12.12 5.17
C LYS A 292 -14.87 13.17 6.04
N ARG A 293 -16.20 13.21 5.92
CA ARG A 293 -17.04 13.92 6.87
C ARG A 293 -16.82 13.26 8.23
N LYS A 294 -16.49 14.07 9.23
CA LYS A 294 -16.24 13.60 10.59
C LYS A 294 -16.82 14.59 11.57
N ILE A 295 -17.46 14.07 12.61
CA ILE A 295 -17.75 14.80 13.84
C ILE A 295 -16.59 14.53 14.81
N GLU A 296 -16.00 15.57 15.41
CA GLU A 296 -14.90 15.38 16.34
C GLU A 296 -15.45 14.82 17.66
N ALA A 297 -14.83 13.75 18.17
CA ALA A 297 -15.29 13.16 19.43
C ALA A 297 -15.11 14.17 20.57
N TRP A 298 -16.12 14.26 21.42
CA TRP A 298 -16.25 15.15 22.58
C TRP A 298 -16.29 16.63 22.20
N SER A 299 -16.86 16.96 21.04
CA SER A 299 -17.10 18.34 20.61
C SER A 299 -18.57 18.73 20.80
N GLU A 300 -18.85 20.04 20.85
CA GLU A 300 -20.23 20.55 20.97
C GLU A 300 -21.10 20.07 19.80
N GLU A 301 -20.49 19.90 18.61
CA GLU A 301 -21.18 19.37 17.42
C GLU A 301 -21.54 17.88 17.57
N GLU A 302 -20.81 17.09 18.36
CA GLU A 302 -21.20 15.71 18.70
C GLU A 302 -22.37 15.69 19.67
N ASP A 303 -22.36 16.57 20.68
CA ASP A 303 -23.45 16.70 21.64
C ASP A 303 -24.76 17.15 20.95
N ASP A 304 -24.66 18.10 20.01
CA ASP A 304 -25.79 18.56 19.20
C ASP A 304 -26.30 17.47 18.24
N TYR A 305 -25.39 16.71 17.61
CA TYR A 305 -25.73 15.56 16.77
C TYR A 305 -26.51 14.49 17.54
N VAL A 306 -26.02 14.12 18.74
CA VAL A 306 -26.69 13.14 19.61
C VAL A 306 -28.03 13.68 20.09
N THR A 307 -28.11 14.96 20.46
CA THR A 307 -29.36 15.59 20.92
C THR A 307 -30.41 15.59 19.82
N GLN A 308 -30.04 15.92 18.58
CA GLN A 308 -30.97 15.90 17.45
C GLN A 308 -31.47 14.48 17.17
N ILE A 309 -30.60 13.47 17.15
CA ILE A 309 -31.00 12.08 16.93
C ILE A 309 -31.91 11.58 18.03
N CYS A 310 -31.57 11.82 19.30
CA CYS A 310 -32.41 11.44 20.44
C CYS A 310 -33.79 12.10 20.35
N GLY A 311 -33.86 13.37 19.94
CA GLY A 311 -35.12 14.08 19.72
C GLY A 311 -35.93 13.54 18.54
N ASP A 312 -35.28 13.25 17.42
CA ASP A 312 -35.91 12.70 16.22
C ASP A 312 -36.44 11.29 16.46
N LEU A 313 -35.65 10.42 17.11
CA LEU A 313 -36.06 9.07 17.48
C LEU A 313 -37.16 9.09 18.55
N GLY A 314 -37.05 9.96 19.55
CA GLY A 314 -38.07 10.10 20.60
C GLY A 314 -39.46 10.41 20.02
N ARG A 315 -39.52 11.27 19.00
CA ARG A 315 -40.77 11.59 18.26
C ARG A 315 -41.31 10.43 17.42
N MET A 316 -40.46 9.47 17.04
CA MET A 316 -40.86 8.31 16.23
C MET A 316 -41.42 7.18 17.08
N THR A 317 -41.01 7.07 18.35
CA THR A 317 -41.47 6.04 19.31
C THR A 317 -42.94 6.15 19.70
N GLU A 318 -43.61 7.27 19.42
CA GLU A 318 -45.03 7.47 19.80
C GLU A 318 -46.02 6.73 18.87
N ASN A 319 -45.59 6.18 17.73
CA ASN A 319 -46.48 5.58 16.71
C ASN A 319 -45.98 4.22 16.20
N VAL A 320 -45.65 3.27 17.08
CA VAL A 320 -45.20 1.94 16.67
C VAL A 320 -46.40 0.99 16.50
N SER A 321 -46.64 0.54 15.26
CA SER A 321 -47.64 -0.46 14.87
C SER A 321 -46.91 -1.70 14.30
N GLU A 322 -47.54 -2.88 14.36
CA GLU A 322 -46.88 -4.19 14.18
C GLU A 322 -46.81 -4.69 12.71
N SER A 323 -47.10 -3.85 11.72
CA SER A 323 -47.07 -4.29 10.30
C SER A 323 -45.68 -4.16 9.66
N ALA A 324 -45.35 -5.10 8.76
CA ALA A 324 -44.04 -5.13 8.08
C ALA A 324 -43.81 -3.93 7.14
N GLU A 325 -44.85 -3.42 6.48
CA GLU A 325 -44.76 -2.25 5.59
C GLU A 325 -44.53 -0.94 6.36
N GLU A 326 -45.10 -0.84 7.56
CA GLU A 326 -44.87 0.31 8.45
C GLU A 326 -43.49 0.25 9.10
N LEU A 327 -42.96 -0.93 9.39
CA LEU A 327 -41.57 -1.12 9.87
C LEU A 327 -40.55 -0.59 8.86
N GLU A 328 -40.67 -0.93 7.58
CA GLU A 328 -39.78 -0.43 6.53
C GLU A 328 -39.87 1.10 6.42
N THR A 329 -41.08 1.64 6.53
CA THR A 329 -41.32 3.09 6.53
C THR A 329 -40.68 3.78 7.75
N ILE A 330 -40.75 3.18 8.92
CA ILE A 330 -40.11 3.67 10.14
C ILE A 330 -38.59 3.61 10.01
N MET A 331 -38.04 2.50 9.50
CA MET A 331 -36.60 2.36 9.26
C MET A 331 -36.07 3.37 8.25
N GLY A 332 -36.83 3.67 7.19
CA GLY A 332 -36.52 4.74 6.26
C GLY A 332 -36.46 6.12 6.94
N ARG A 333 -37.39 6.41 7.87
CA ARG A 333 -37.39 7.65 8.66
C ARG A 333 -36.20 7.72 9.62
N VAL A 334 -35.84 6.61 10.25
CA VAL A 334 -34.65 6.50 11.10
C VAL A 334 -33.40 6.80 10.27
N SER A 335 -33.21 6.13 9.12
CA SER A 335 -32.07 6.39 8.23
C SER A 335 -31.99 7.87 7.83
N THR A 336 -33.13 8.47 7.47
CA THR A 336 -33.21 9.89 7.11
C THR A 336 -32.84 10.82 8.27
N ALA A 337 -33.20 10.48 9.50
CA ALA A 337 -32.84 11.27 10.69
C ALA A 337 -31.34 11.23 10.95
N PHE A 338 -30.73 10.04 10.86
CA PHE A 338 -29.28 9.89 10.97
C PHE A 338 -28.54 10.63 9.84
N GLU A 339 -29.01 10.52 8.60
CA GLU A 339 -28.43 11.24 7.45
C GLU A 339 -28.51 12.76 7.62
N ARG A 340 -29.66 13.30 8.01
CA ARG A 340 -29.82 14.74 8.25
C ARG A 340 -28.94 15.26 9.37
N ALA A 341 -28.94 14.59 10.53
CA ALA A 341 -28.10 14.98 11.64
C ALA A 341 -26.61 14.89 11.24
N TRP A 342 -26.24 13.83 10.51
CA TRP A 342 -24.88 13.68 10.02
C TRP A 342 -24.50 14.79 9.05
N GLU A 343 -25.37 15.16 8.11
CA GLU A 343 -25.10 16.25 7.17
C GLU A 343 -24.98 17.62 7.83
N ALA A 344 -25.75 17.87 8.89
CA ALA A 344 -25.78 19.13 9.61
C ALA A 344 -24.53 19.35 10.48
N TYR A 345 -24.05 18.30 11.14
CA TYR A 345 -23.00 18.43 12.17
C TYR A 345 -21.63 17.87 11.76
N SER A 346 -21.56 17.08 10.69
CA SER A 346 -20.27 16.56 10.22
C SER A 346 -19.50 17.60 9.40
N GLU A 347 -18.22 17.78 9.74
CA GLU A 347 -17.34 18.64 8.97
C GLU A 347 -16.65 17.87 7.85
N GLU A 348 -16.67 18.44 6.66
CA GLU A 348 -15.89 17.95 5.53
C GLU A 348 -14.39 18.22 5.76
N ARG A 349 -13.66 17.23 6.26
CA ARG A 349 -12.22 17.37 6.47
C ARG A 349 -11.43 16.83 5.31
N LYS A 350 -10.70 17.72 4.64
CA LYS A 350 -9.58 17.34 3.75
C LYS A 350 -8.44 16.84 4.64
N PRO A 351 -8.06 15.55 4.57
CA PRO A 351 -6.96 15.04 5.37
C PRO A 351 -5.66 15.72 4.92
N SER A 352 -5.24 16.77 5.62
CA SER A 352 -3.92 17.33 5.41
C SER A 352 -2.90 16.44 6.11
N ARG A 353 -1.95 15.89 5.34
CA ARG A 353 -0.77 15.16 5.87
C ARG A 353 0.03 16.00 6.88
N HIS A 354 -0.18 17.32 6.90
CA HIS A 354 0.46 18.27 7.79
C HIS A 354 -0.38 18.68 9.00
N GLY A 355 -1.64 18.25 9.09
CA GLY A 355 -2.53 18.53 10.22
C GLY A 355 -1.92 18.04 11.53
N LYS A 356 -1.68 18.96 12.46
CA LYS A 356 -1.12 18.66 13.77
C LYS A 356 -2.24 18.64 14.80
N LYS A 357 -2.43 17.52 15.50
CA LYS A 357 -3.49 17.37 16.54
C LYS A 357 -3.37 18.36 17.70
N TRP A 358 -2.18 18.92 17.94
CA TRP A 358 -1.94 19.94 18.96
C TRP A 358 -2.21 21.37 18.47
N TRP A 359 -2.57 21.55 17.19
CA TRP A 359 -2.93 22.85 16.63
C TRP A 359 -4.32 23.25 17.10
N ASN A 360 -4.45 24.40 17.76
CA ASN A 360 -5.69 24.90 18.33
C ASN A 360 -6.00 26.32 17.82
N GLU A 361 -7.15 26.87 18.21
CA GLU A 361 -7.60 28.21 17.78
C GLU A 361 -6.58 29.33 18.12
N ASN A 362 -5.84 29.20 19.22
CA ASN A 362 -4.78 30.15 19.55
C ASN A 362 -3.65 30.12 18.50
N CYS A 363 -3.30 28.95 17.98
CA CYS A 363 -2.32 28.81 16.90
C CYS A 363 -2.84 29.39 15.58
N LYS A 364 -4.13 29.23 15.29
CA LYS A 364 -4.81 29.80 14.11
C LYS A 364 -4.81 31.33 14.15
N LYS A 365 -5.22 31.92 15.28
CA LYS A 365 -5.18 33.38 15.52
C LYS A 365 -3.77 33.93 15.39
N ALA A 366 -2.78 33.31 16.04
CA ALA A 366 -1.39 33.74 15.96
C ALA A 366 -0.81 33.62 14.53
N TYR A 367 -1.26 32.65 13.73
CA TYR A 367 -0.86 32.51 12.33
C TYR A 367 -1.48 33.60 11.44
N GLN A 368 -2.77 33.90 11.63
CA GLN A 368 -3.47 34.98 10.92
C GLN A 368 -2.83 36.35 11.24
N GLU A 369 -2.66 36.67 12.52
CA GLU A 369 -2.01 37.91 12.95
C GLU A 369 -0.58 38.03 12.39
N MET A 370 0.17 36.94 12.30
CA MET A 370 1.50 36.95 11.70
C MET A 370 1.44 37.25 10.20
N GLY A 371 0.44 36.72 9.48
CA GLY A 371 0.21 37.03 8.07
C GLY A 371 -0.10 38.50 7.82
N GLU A 372 -0.94 39.10 8.65
CA GLU A 372 -1.35 40.50 8.58
C GLU A 372 -0.22 41.48 8.94
N ASN A 373 0.71 41.09 9.81
CA ASN A 373 1.74 41.98 10.36
C ASN A 373 3.16 41.71 9.80
N GLY A 374 3.27 41.56 8.47
CA GLY A 374 4.56 41.46 7.78
C GLY A 374 5.15 40.05 7.72
N GLY A 375 4.34 39.04 8.01
CA GLY A 375 4.69 37.63 7.80
C GLY A 375 5.84 37.14 8.67
N PRO A 376 6.49 36.03 8.26
CA PRO A 376 7.60 35.44 8.99
C PRO A 376 8.80 36.37 9.14
N ARG A 377 8.92 37.43 8.31
CA ARG A 377 10.05 38.39 8.35
C ARG A 377 10.00 39.28 9.59
N ASN A 378 8.83 39.51 10.18
CA ASN A 378 8.67 40.21 11.44
C ASN A 378 9.13 39.34 12.62
N ARG A 379 10.21 39.75 13.29
CA ARG A 379 10.84 38.99 14.40
C ARG A 379 9.90 38.83 15.60
N GLU A 380 9.11 39.84 15.90
CA GLU A 380 8.20 39.83 17.04
C GLU A 380 7.05 38.85 16.82
N MET A 381 6.41 38.91 15.65
CA MET A 381 5.34 37.98 15.28
C MET A 381 5.82 36.54 15.16
N ARG A 382 7.04 36.33 14.64
CA ARG A 382 7.70 35.02 14.62
C ARG A 382 7.91 34.46 16.04
N ASN A 383 8.32 35.31 16.99
CA ASN A 383 8.52 34.91 18.38
C ASN A 383 7.19 34.62 19.09
N LYS A 384 6.17 35.46 18.87
CA LYS A 384 4.80 35.26 19.36
C LYS A 384 4.26 33.92 18.88
N MET A 385 4.37 33.65 17.58
CA MET A 385 3.95 32.38 16.99
C MET A 385 4.69 31.18 17.57
N ARG A 386 6.03 31.25 17.68
CA ARG A 386 6.82 30.17 18.33
C ARG A 386 6.40 29.92 19.78
N LYS A 387 6.09 30.97 20.54
CA LYS A 387 5.62 30.86 21.93
C LYS A 387 4.27 30.16 21.98
N THR A 388 3.31 30.59 21.16
CA THR A 388 1.97 29.99 21.07
C THR A 388 2.04 28.52 20.67
N LEU A 389 2.84 28.18 19.65
CA LEU A 389 3.04 26.79 19.22
C LEU A 389 3.66 25.92 20.32
N ARG A 390 4.62 26.45 21.09
CA ARG A 390 5.23 25.72 22.22
C ARG A 390 4.21 25.45 23.32
N VAL A 391 3.39 26.45 23.66
CA VAL A 391 2.35 26.31 24.70
C VAL A 391 1.29 25.30 24.27
N ALA A 392 0.74 25.44 23.06
CA ALA A 392 -0.27 24.53 22.54
C ALA A 392 0.24 23.09 22.45
N ARG A 393 1.47 22.90 21.95
CA ARG A 393 2.13 21.59 21.91
C ARG A 393 2.29 21.00 23.31
N ARG A 394 2.77 21.79 24.27
CA ARG A 394 2.99 21.34 25.64
C ARG A 394 1.67 20.96 26.32
N GLN A 395 0.66 21.82 26.28
CA GLN A 395 -0.66 21.55 26.85
C GLN A 395 -1.28 20.27 26.28
N TYR A 396 -1.19 20.08 24.96
CA TYR A 396 -1.70 18.87 24.32
C TYR A 396 -0.98 17.61 24.83
N PHE A 397 0.35 17.59 24.85
CA PHE A 397 1.10 16.41 25.27
C PHE A 397 1.03 16.18 26.78
N ASP A 398 1.00 17.23 27.61
CA ASP A 398 0.83 17.12 29.06
C ASP A 398 -0.55 16.51 29.38
N LYS A 399 -1.62 16.92 28.67
CA LYS A 399 -2.96 16.30 28.79
C LYS A 399 -2.93 14.82 28.38
N GLN A 400 -2.27 14.47 27.27
CA GLN A 400 -2.15 13.07 26.83
C GLN A 400 -1.36 12.21 27.82
N ILE A 401 -0.27 12.74 28.38
CA ILE A 401 0.53 12.07 29.41
C ILE A 401 -0.30 11.87 30.67
N HIS A 402 -1.00 12.90 31.13
CA HIS A 402 -1.83 12.82 32.32
C HIS A 402 -2.95 11.79 32.17
N ASN A 403 -3.70 11.83 31.07
CA ASN A 403 -4.77 10.86 30.81
C ASN A 403 -4.25 9.42 30.71
N MET A 404 -3.07 9.21 30.11
CA MET A 404 -2.51 7.85 29.97
C MET A 404 -1.87 7.32 31.24
N ALA A 405 -1.26 8.19 32.06
CA ALA A 405 -0.68 7.81 33.33
C ALA A 405 -1.75 7.57 34.40
N SER A 406 -2.76 8.43 34.47
CA SER A 406 -3.79 8.41 35.52
C SER A 406 -4.94 7.46 35.19
N ASP A 407 -5.52 7.55 33.98
CA ASP A 407 -6.74 6.80 33.65
C ASP A 407 -6.44 5.39 33.15
N ARG A 408 -5.34 5.22 32.39
CA ARG A 408 -4.99 3.93 31.76
C ARG A 408 -3.88 3.17 32.47
N LYS A 409 -3.10 3.80 33.36
CA LYS A 409 -1.92 3.24 34.04
C LYS A 409 -0.93 2.54 33.10
N ARG A 410 -0.85 2.99 31.84
CA ARG A 410 0.04 2.42 30.80
C ARG A 410 0.87 3.51 30.14
N PRO A 411 1.80 4.15 30.88
CA PRO A 411 2.62 5.24 30.36
C PRO A 411 3.48 4.82 29.15
N TRP A 412 3.83 3.54 29.06
CA TRP A 412 4.57 2.96 27.94
C TRP A 412 3.80 3.00 26.61
N ASP A 413 2.46 3.04 26.61
CA ASP A 413 1.66 3.06 25.38
C ASP A 413 1.83 4.35 24.55
N LEU A 414 2.44 5.40 25.12
CA LEU A 414 2.77 6.65 24.42
C LEU A 414 3.91 6.48 23.43
N MET A 415 4.78 5.50 23.67
CA MET A 415 5.99 5.32 22.89
C MET A 415 5.68 4.45 21.66
N PRO A 416 5.89 4.95 20.42
CA PRO A 416 5.63 4.14 19.23
C PRO A 416 6.49 2.86 19.15
N TRP A 417 7.57 2.75 19.92
CA TRP A 417 8.49 1.61 19.93
C TRP A 417 8.13 0.52 20.96
N THR A 418 7.30 0.82 21.96
CA THR A 418 6.83 -0.16 22.95
C THR A 418 5.63 -0.94 22.44
N ARG A 419 4.85 -0.34 21.52
CA ARG A 419 3.74 -1.02 20.84
C ARG A 419 4.27 -2.16 19.98
N GLU A 420 3.49 -3.24 19.90
CA GLU A 420 3.71 -4.27 18.90
C GLU A 420 3.69 -3.61 17.51
N ARG A 421 4.81 -3.66 16.79
CA ARG A 421 4.83 -3.25 15.38
C ARG A 421 4.16 -4.35 14.59
N LYS A 422 2.83 -4.28 14.52
CA LYS A 422 2.06 -5.15 13.64
C LYS A 422 2.52 -4.87 12.21
N MET A 423 2.90 -5.93 11.49
CA MET A 423 2.94 -5.84 10.03
C MET A 423 1.58 -5.31 9.57
N PRO A 424 1.53 -4.39 8.59
CA PRO A 424 0.24 -3.93 8.09
C PRO A 424 -0.57 -5.16 7.70
N ALA A 425 -1.81 -5.25 8.20
CA ALA A 425 -2.73 -6.30 7.79
C ALA A 425 -3.02 -6.07 6.30
N VAL A 426 -2.31 -6.84 5.47
CA VAL A 426 -2.43 -6.84 4.00
C VAL A 426 -3.20 -8.05 3.50
N GLU A 427 -3.31 -9.08 4.33
CA GLU A 427 -4.14 -10.26 4.12
C GLU A 427 -5.60 -9.92 4.45
N ALA A 428 -6.52 -10.51 3.69
CA ALA A 428 -7.94 -10.39 3.95
C ALA A 428 -8.31 -11.05 5.28
N ILE A 429 -9.32 -10.49 5.95
CA ILE A 429 -9.93 -11.13 7.12
C ILE A 429 -10.57 -12.45 6.67
N LEU A 430 -10.49 -13.48 7.51
CA LEU A 430 -11.10 -14.77 7.26
C LEU A 430 -12.45 -14.87 7.97
N ASP A 431 -13.43 -15.48 7.32
CA ASP A 431 -14.70 -15.85 7.94
C ASP A 431 -14.53 -17.05 8.90
N SER A 432 -15.60 -17.43 9.59
CA SER A 432 -15.61 -18.56 10.52
C SER A 432 -15.35 -19.93 9.86
N LYS A 433 -15.42 -20.00 8.54
CA LYS A 433 -15.13 -21.18 7.71
C LYS A 433 -13.73 -21.13 7.10
N GLY A 434 -12.95 -20.07 7.36
CA GLY A 434 -11.61 -19.88 6.83
C GLY A 434 -11.53 -19.25 5.43
N ASN A 435 -12.63 -18.76 4.87
CA ASN A 435 -12.64 -18.09 3.57
C ASN A 435 -12.30 -16.61 3.70
N SER A 436 -11.63 -16.04 2.70
CA SER A 436 -11.22 -14.64 2.71
C SER A 436 -12.35 -13.68 2.35
N CYS A 437 -12.51 -12.65 3.18
CA CYS A 437 -13.48 -11.56 3.02
C CYS A 437 -12.88 -10.45 2.14
N ASN A 438 -12.89 -10.67 0.83
CA ASN A 438 -12.30 -9.74 -0.13
C ASN A 438 -13.26 -8.60 -0.56
N THR A 439 -14.58 -8.78 -0.37
CA THR A 439 -15.61 -7.77 -0.70
C THR A 439 -16.11 -7.04 0.54
N GLU A 440 -16.61 -5.80 0.36
CA GLU A 440 -17.17 -5.01 1.47
C GLU A 440 -18.37 -5.69 2.13
N GLU A 441 -19.24 -6.31 1.33
CA GLU A 441 -20.42 -7.04 1.81
C GLU A 441 -20.02 -8.22 2.70
N LYS A 442 -19.11 -9.09 2.23
CA LYS A 442 -18.62 -10.23 3.02
C LYS A 442 -17.87 -9.78 4.27
N LEU A 443 -17.11 -8.69 4.17
CA LEU A 443 -16.43 -8.11 5.31
C LEU A 443 -17.43 -7.60 6.35
N PHE A 444 -18.47 -6.89 5.92
CA PHE A 444 -19.54 -6.42 6.78
C PHE A 444 -20.28 -7.58 7.44
N GLU A 445 -20.72 -8.58 6.68
CA GLU A 445 -21.38 -9.78 7.21
C GLU A 445 -20.51 -10.52 8.23
N THR A 446 -19.23 -10.71 7.91
CA THR A 446 -18.30 -11.42 8.81
C THR A 446 -18.10 -10.65 10.11
N LEU A 447 -17.91 -9.33 10.04
CA LEU A 447 -17.78 -8.49 11.24
C LEU A 447 -19.10 -8.47 12.02
N HIS A 448 -20.23 -8.27 11.35
CA HIS A 448 -21.55 -8.25 11.96
C HIS A 448 -21.84 -9.57 12.69
N ASN A 449 -21.64 -10.70 12.03
CA ASN A 449 -21.80 -12.02 12.64
C ASN A 449 -20.83 -12.23 13.80
N THR A 450 -19.58 -11.79 13.69
CA THR A 450 -18.59 -11.98 14.77
C THR A 450 -18.94 -11.17 16.02
N TYR A 451 -19.39 -9.92 15.86
CA TYR A 451 -19.70 -9.04 16.99
C TYR A 451 -21.12 -9.22 17.54
N ASN A 452 -22.07 -9.70 16.72
CA ASN A 452 -23.47 -9.91 17.13
C ASN A 452 -23.85 -11.40 17.27
N ALA A 453 -22.89 -12.34 17.18
CA ALA A 453 -23.13 -13.78 17.37
C ALA A 453 -23.74 -14.15 18.75
N ALA A 454 -23.68 -13.24 19.72
CA ALA A 454 -24.23 -13.46 21.06
C ALA A 454 -25.71 -13.08 21.20
N ASP A 455 -26.30 -12.33 20.26
CA ASP A 455 -27.69 -11.87 20.38
C ASP A 455 -28.73 -13.00 20.27
N ASN A 456 -28.36 -14.14 19.67
CA ASN A 456 -29.24 -15.30 19.50
C ASN A 456 -28.98 -16.43 20.51
N ARG A 457 -28.27 -16.18 21.62
CA ARG A 457 -28.17 -17.18 22.69
C ARG A 457 -29.36 -17.03 23.63
N GLU A 458 -30.20 -18.07 23.70
CA GLU A 458 -31.18 -18.20 24.79
C GLU A 458 -30.43 -18.16 26.14
N VAL A 459 -30.93 -17.33 27.05
CA VAL A 459 -30.35 -17.07 28.38
C VAL A 459 -30.52 -18.27 29.30
#